data_AF-A0A835JTS4-F1
#
_entry.id   AF-A0A835JTS4-F1
#
_cell.length_a   1.000
_cell.length_b   1.000
_cell.length_c   1.000
_cell.angle_alpha   90.00
_cell.angle_beta   90.00
_cell.angle_gamma   90.00
#
_symmetry.space_group_name_H-M   'P 1'
#
loop_
_entity.id
_entity.type
_entity.pdbx_description
1 polymer ?
#
loop_
_entity_poly.entity_id
_entity_poly.type
_entity_poly.pdbx_seq_one_letter_code
_entity_poly.pdbx_strand_id
1 'polypeptide(L)'
;MENASSSLFASANSVVKFNGLNYKEWSEQIRFSLGVMSLDQAILTDEEPAAITDESSELEKSRYETWECSNRLCLNLLRMSMAESIKPSMPKTEKAREFILKIKAQSQSDVADKSIVGSLMSELTTKSEISIEKK
;
A
#
# COMPACT_ATOMS: atom_id res chain seq x y z
N MET A 1 -4.03 23.95 7.96
CA MET A 1 -3.53 23.15 6.81
C MET A 1 -2.01 23.05 6.77
N GLU A 2 -1.27 24.12 7.08
CA GLU A 2 0.21 24.15 7.04
C GLU A 2 0.88 23.07 7.92
N ASN A 3 0.38 22.88 9.15
CA ASN A 3 0.91 21.86 10.07
C ASN A 3 0.72 20.41 9.57
N ALA A 4 -0.43 20.12 8.93
CA ALA A 4 -0.70 18.81 8.34
C ALA A 4 0.20 18.51 7.13
N SER A 5 0.53 19.54 6.34
CA SER A 5 1.42 19.37 5.17
C SER A 5 2.86 19.08 5.59
N SER A 6 3.38 19.81 6.58
CA SER A 6 4.71 19.57 7.16
C SER A 6 4.81 18.20 7.82
N SER A 7 3.77 17.78 8.55
CA SER A 7 3.74 16.45 9.17
C SER A 7 3.68 15.33 8.12
N LEU A 8 2.94 15.50 7.02
CA LEU A 8 2.87 14.49 5.95
C LEU A 8 4.22 14.32 5.26
N PHE A 9 4.91 15.43 5.00
CA PHE A 9 6.24 15.43 4.40
C PHE A 9 7.27 14.77 5.32
N ALA A 10 7.21 15.04 6.63
CA ALA A 10 8.05 14.36 7.61
C ALA A 10 7.77 12.84 7.61
N SER A 11 6.49 12.43 7.66
CA SER A 11 6.09 11.03 7.58
C SER A 11 6.58 10.35 6.30
N ALA A 12 6.50 11.01 5.14
CA ALA A 12 6.97 10.45 3.87
C ALA A 12 8.47 10.10 3.86
N ASN A 13 9.25 10.76 4.71
CA ASN A 13 10.70 10.53 4.86
C ASN A 13 11.04 9.60 6.03
N SER A 14 10.18 9.47 7.05
CA SER A 14 10.44 8.62 8.22
C SER A 14 9.88 7.21 8.09
N VAL A 15 8.78 7.01 7.34
CA VAL A 15 8.22 5.67 7.11
C VAL A 15 9.18 4.81 6.30
N VAL A 16 9.26 3.54 6.65
CA VAL A 16 10.02 2.56 5.89
C VAL A 16 9.57 2.57 4.42
N LYS A 17 10.50 2.49 3.48
CA LYS A 17 10.15 2.40 2.06
C LYS A 17 9.67 0.99 1.74
N PHE A 18 8.57 0.86 1.00
CA PHE A 18 8.09 -0.43 0.53
C PHE A 18 9.04 -1.00 -0.52
N ASN A 19 9.51 -2.23 -0.32
CA ASN A 19 10.48 -2.91 -1.18
C ASN A 19 9.94 -4.17 -1.86
N GLY A 20 8.62 -4.39 -1.81
CA GLY A 20 7.96 -5.59 -2.34
C GLY A 20 7.73 -6.68 -1.29
N LEU A 21 8.59 -6.77 -0.26
CA LEU A 21 8.58 -7.88 0.70
C LEU A 21 8.15 -7.46 2.11
N ASN A 22 8.23 -6.17 2.43
CA ASN A 22 7.96 -5.64 3.76
C ASN A 22 6.54 -5.07 3.94
N TYR A 23 5.54 -5.62 3.23
CA TYR A 23 4.18 -5.07 3.22
C TYR A 23 3.61 -4.85 4.63
N LYS A 24 3.77 -5.82 5.53
CA LYS A 24 3.24 -5.74 6.90
C LYS A 24 3.76 -4.50 7.62
N GLU A 25 5.07 -4.40 7.78
CA GLU A 25 5.75 -3.29 8.46
C GLU A 25 5.44 -1.94 7.80
N TRP A 26 5.55 -1.88 6.47
CA TRP A 26 5.27 -0.67 5.70
C TRP A 26 3.82 -0.20 5.90
N SER A 27 2.86 -1.11 5.78
CA SER A 27 1.43 -0.76 5.89
C SER A 27 1.04 -0.35 7.32
N GLU A 28 1.66 -0.93 8.35
CA GLU A 28 1.45 -0.57 9.76
C GLU A 28 1.95 0.85 10.04
N GLN A 29 3.18 1.20 9.60
CA GLN A 29 3.73 2.55 9.78
C GLN A 29 2.96 3.64 9.01
N ILE A 30 2.50 3.33 7.79
CA ILE A 30 1.67 4.24 7.00
C ILE A 30 0.33 4.49 7.70
N ARG A 31 -0.36 3.44 8.14
CA ARG A 31 -1.66 3.57 8.84
C ARG A 31 -1.51 4.35 10.14
N PHE A 32 -0.49 4.06 10.93
CA PHE A 32 -0.20 4.80 12.16
C PHE A 32 0.02 6.29 11.87
N SER A 33 0.88 6.62 10.89
CA SER A 33 1.18 8.00 10.53
C SER A 33 -0.07 8.76 10.07
N LEU A 34 -0.92 8.14 9.25
CA LEU A 34 -2.16 8.75 8.77
C LEU A 34 -3.21 8.91 9.89
N GLY A 35 -3.30 7.96 10.80
CA GLY A 35 -4.20 8.02 11.96
C GLY A 35 -3.85 9.16 12.91
N VAL A 36 -2.55 9.39 13.18
CA VAL A 36 -2.08 10.54 13.98
C VAL A 36 -2.50 11.88 13.36
N MET A 37 -2.64 11.92 12.04
CA MET A 37 -3.03 13.12 11.28
C MET A 37 -4.54 13.22 11.02
N SER A 38 -5.34 12.24 11.46
CA SER A 38 -6.77 12.11 11.12
C SER A 38 -7.03 12.07 9.61
N LEU A 39 -6.13 11.47 8.84
CA LEU A 39 -6.21 11.34 7.38
C LEU A 39 -6.51 9.90 6.93
N ASP A 40 -6.72 8.95 7.83
CA ASP A 40 -6.88 7.53 7.54
C ASP A 40 -8.28 7.11 7.03
N GLN A 41 -9.26 8.03 7.06
CA GLN A 41 -10.65 7.77 6.69
C GLN A 41 -10.81 7.12 5.30
N ALA A 42 -10.14 7.63 4.27
CA ALA A 42 -10.23 7.08 2.91
C ALA A 42 -9.61 5.68 2.76
N ILE A 43 -8.75 5.25 3.69
CA ILE A 43 -8.16 3.91 3.72
C ILE A 43 -8.97 2.97 4.61
N LEU A 44 -9.68 3.47 5.63
CA LEU A 44 -10.41 2.68 6.63
C LEU A 44 -11.88 2.46 6.32
N THR A 45 -12.52 3.38 5.60
CA THR A 45 -13.94 3.26 5.21
C THR A 45 -14.09 2.63 3.82
N ASP A 46 -14.94 1.62 3.69
CA ASP A 46 -15.24 0.96 2.39
C ASP A 46 -16.21 1.78 1.54
N GLU A 47 -17.04 2.62 2.18
CA GLU A 47 -17.97 3.51 1.51
C GLU A 47 -17.32 4.85 1.17
N GLU A 48 -17.11 5.07 -0.13
CA GLU A 48 -16.92 6.41 -0.68
C GLU A 48 -18.20 7.23 -0.45
N PRO A 49 -18.09 8.47 0.06
CA PRO A 49 -19.25 9.35 0.17
C PRO A 49 -19.88 9.57 -1.20
N ALA A 50 -21.20 9.67 -1.24
CA ALA A 50 -21.90 10.02 -2.47
C ALA A 50 -21.36 11.34 -3.04
N ALA A 51 -21.32 11.42 -4.37
CA ALA A 51 -20.94 12.66 -5.05
C ALA A 51 -21.89 13.78 -4.61
N ILE A 52 -21.32 14.97 -4.40
CA ILE A 52 -22.09 16.16 -4.05
C ILE A 52 -23.04 16.51 -5.20
N THR A 53 -24.30 16.76 -4.88
CA THR A 53 -25.33 17.33 -5.76
C THR A 53 -25.79 18.70 -5.26
N ASP A 54 -26.60 19.41 -6.04
CA ASP A 54 -27.15 20.71 -5.66
C ASP A 54 -28.05 20.61 -4.41
N GLU A 55 -28.67 19.45 -4.18
CA GLU A 55 -29.54 19.16 -3.04
C GLU A 55 -28.77 18.69 -1.79
N SER A 56 -27.46 18.46 -1.90
CA SER A 56 -26.66 17.96 -0.78
C SER A 56 -26.62 18.97 0.37
N SER A 57 -26.82 18.46 1.58
CA SER A 57 -26.68 19.23 2.81
C SER A 57 -25.23 19.67 3.04
N GLU A 58 -25.04 20.73 3.82
CA GLU A 58 -23.69 21.21 4.19
C GLU A 58 -22.86 20.12 4.89
N LEU A 59 -23.51 19.25 5.67
CA LEU A 59 -22.86 18.13 6.33
C LEU A 59 -22.36 17.08 5.32
N GLU A 60 -23.13 16.77 4.28
CA GLU A 60 -22.72 15.85 3.23
C GLU A 60 -21.56 16.40 2.41
N LYS A 61 -21.60 17.70 2.07
CA LYS A 61 -20.51 18.39 1.39
C LYS A 61 -19.22 18.35 2.21
N SER A 62 -19.29 18.71 3.48
CA SER A 62 -18.14 18.67 4.40
C SER A 62 -17.56 17.25 4.56
N ARG A 63 -18.42 16.22 4.62
CA ARG A 63 -17.97 14.82 4.66
C ARG A 63 -17.24 14.41 3.38
N TYR A 64 -17.80 14.75 2.22
CA TYR A 64 -17.17 14.47 0.93
C TYR A 64 -15.81 15.17 0.80
N GLU A 65 -15.72 16.46 1.13
CA GLU A 65 -14.46 17.21 1.10
C GLU A 65 -13.39 16.63 2.03
N THR A 66 -13.80 16.25 3.25
CA THR A 66 -12.90 15.60 4.22
C THR A 66 -12.37 14.28 3.68
N TRP A 67 -13.24 13.47 3.08
CA TRP A 67 -12.86 12.19 2.48
C TRP A 67 -11.98 12.37 1.24
N GLU A 68 -12.29 13.33 0.35
CA GLU A 68 -11.52 13.64 -0.85
C GLU A 68 -10.10 14.10 -0.50
N CYS A 69 -9.98 14.97 0.51
CA CYS A 69 -8.70 15.41 1.05
C CYS A 69 -7.90 14.24 1.64
N SER A 70 -8.55 13.40 2.47
CA SER A 70 -7.95 12.18 3.03
C SER A 70 -7.47 11.25 1.93
N ASN A 71 -8.28 10.98 0.90
CA ASN A 71 -7.94 10.11 -0.23
C ASN A 71 -6.70 10.64 -0.98
N ARG A 72 -6.71 11.93 -1.34
CA ARG A 72 -5.61 12.57 -2.07
C ARG A 72 -4.29 12.52 -1.29
N LEU A 73 -4.31 12.88 -0.01
CA LEU A 73 -3.10 12.93 0.81
C LEU A 73 -2.57 11.54 1.15
N CYS A 74 -3.45 10.58 1.46
CA CYS A 74 -3.09 9.19 1.64
C CYS A 74 -2.41 8.61 0.40
N LEU A 75 -3.01 8.83 -0.77
CA LEU A 75 -2.48 8.30 -2.03
C LEU A 75 -1.09 8.87 -2.34
N ASN A 76 -0.87 10.16 -2.07
CA ASN A 76 0.45 10.78 -2.23
C ASN A 76 1.48 10.17 -1.28
N LEU A 77 1.16 9.99 0.01
CA LEU A 77 2.05 9.34 0.96
C LEU A 77 2.38 7.89 0.57
N LEU A 78 1.37 7.13 0.16
CA LEU A 78 1.53 5.77 -0.35
C LEU A 78 2.52 5.75 -1.53
N ARG A 79 2.35 6.61 -2.53
CA ARG A 79 3.25 6.70 -3.70
C ARG A 79 4.68 7.13 -3.32
N MET A 80 4.81 8.11 -2.43
CA MET A 80 6.12 8.62 -1.96
C MET A 80 6.88 7.61 -1.10
N SER A 81 6.18 6.71 -0.42
CA SER A 81 6.78 5.66 0.41
C SER A 81 7.22 4.42 -0.39
N MET A 82 7.08 4.41 -1.71
CA MET A 82 7.58 3.33 -2.56
C MET A 82 9.08 3.48 -2.82
N ALA A 83 9.84 2.38 -2.72
CA ALA A 83 11.23 2.37 -3.16
C ALA A 83 11.32 2.60 -4.68
N GLU A 84 12.38 3.25 -5.15
CA GLU A 84 12.58 3.56 -6.58
C GLU A 84 12.53 2.30 -7.47
N SER A 85 13.01 1.16 -6.97
CA SER A 85 12.98 -0.12 -7.68
C SER A 85 11.56 -0.67 -7.90
N ILE A 86 10.59 -0.27 -7.08
CA ILE A 86 9.19 -0.73 -7.14
C ILE A 86 8.30 0.28 -7.86
N LYS A 87 8.69 1.56 -7.96
CA LYS A 87 7.87 2.59 -8.62
C LYS A 87 7.40 2.22 -10.04
N PRO A 88 8.19 1.54 -10.90
CA PRO A 88 7.74 1.14 -12.23
C PRO A 88 6.56 0.15 -12.23
N SER A 89 6.44 -0.71 -11.21
CA SER A 89 5.38 -1.71 -11.08
C SER A 89 4.17 -1.22 -10.26
N MET A 90 4.18 0.06 -9.88
CA MET A 90 3.16 0.66 -9.02
C MET A 90 1.78 0.68 -9.72
N PRO A 91 0.71 0.28 -9.03
CA PRO A 91 -0.63 0.33 -9.60
C PRO A 91 -1.06 1.77 -9.86
N LYS A 92 -1.68 2.01 -11.02
CA LYS A 92 -2.37 3.26 -11.33
C LYS A 92 -3.78 3.19 -10.75
N THR A 93 -4.03 3.94 -9.68
CA THR A 93 -5.34 4.07 -9.03
C THR A 93 -5.60 5.52 -8.69
N GLU A 94 -6.88 5.89 -8.58
CA GLU A 94 -7.31 7.21 -8.10
C GLU A 94 -7.65 7.18 -6.60
N LYS A 95 -7.84 5.97 -6.05
CA LYS A 95 -8.22 5.76 -4.65
C LYS A 95 -7.07 5.17 -3.84
N ALA A 96 -6.86 5.72 -2.64
CA ALA A 96 -5.84 5.27 -1.69
C ALA A 96 -6.11 3.84 -1.20
N ARG A 97 -7.38 3.50 -0.89
CA ARG A 97 -7.78 2.14 -0.51
C ARG A 97 -7.48 1.13 -1.62
N GLU A 98 -7.85 1.43 -2.85
CA GLU A 98 -7.59 0.53 -3.98
C GLU A 98 -6.08 0.32 -4.17
N PHE A 99 -5.29 1.38 -4.03
CA PHE A 99 -3.84 1.32 -4.11
C PHE A 99 -3.25 0.33 -3.09
N ILE A 100 -3.57 0.50 -1.80
CA ILE A 100 -2.98 -0.32 -0.74
C ILE A 100 -3.42 -1.79 -0.85
N LEU A 101 -4.66 -2.06 -1.31
CA LEU A 101 -5.15 -3.42 -1.56
C LEU A 101 -4.44 -4.07 -2.74
N LYS A 102 -4.19 -3.35 -3.84
CA LYS A 102 -3.42 -3.86 -4.98
C LYS A 102 -1.98 -4.18 -4.59
N ILE A 103 -1.32 -3.30 -3.84
CA ILE A 103 0.03 -3.55 -3.31
C ILE A 103 0.05 -4.78 -2.39
N LYS A 104 -0.97 -4.95 -1.53
CA LYS A 104 -1.10 -6.16 -0.69
C LYS A 104 -1.15 -7.41 -1.54
N ALA A 105 -2.04 -7.45 -2.53
CA ALA A 105 -2.20 -8.60 -3.41
C ALA A 105 -0.90 -8.93 -4.17
N GLN A 106 -0.23 -7.92 -4.72
CA GLN A 106 1.06 -8.09 -5.40
C GLN A 106 2.13 -8.66 -4.45
N SER A 107 2.26 -8.10 -3.25
CA SER A 107 3.24 -8.58 -2.26
C SER A 107 3.01 -10.04 -1.84
N GLN A 108 1.75 -10.47 -1.77
CA GLN A 108 1.40 -11.85 -1.44
C GLN A 108 1.69 -12.81 -2.61
N SER A 109 1.43 -12.38 -3.84
CA SER A 109 1.75 -13.15 -5.05
C SER A 109 3.25 -13.39 -5.19
N ASP A 110 4.06 -12.32 -5.04
CA ASP A 110 5.52 -12.40 -5.20
C ASP A 110 6.17 -13.35 -4.18
N VAL A 111 5.62 -13.41 -2.96
CA VAL A 111 6.10 -14.35 -1.93
C VAL A 111 5.75 -15.79 -2.29
N ALA A 112 4.55 -16.03 -2.81
CA ALA A 112 4.13 -17.36 -3.24
C ALA A 112 5.00 -17.87 -4.41
N ASP A 113 5.21 -17.05 -5.44
CA ASP A 113 6.01 -17.43 -6.62
C ASP A 113 7.46 -17.78 -6.24
N LYS A 114 8.08 -16.98 -5.38
CA LYS A 114 9.45 -17.24 -4.89
C LYS A 114 9.52 -18.53 -4.07
N SER A 115 8.48 -18.84 -3.29
CA SER A 115 8.41 -20.09 -2.53
C SER A 115 8.32 -21.31 -3.46
N ILE A 116 7.53 -21.22 -4.53
CA ILE A 116 7.41 -22.29 -5.54
C ILE A 116 8.75 -22.53 -6.24
N VAL A 117 9.42 -21.47 -6.69
CA VAL A 117 10.75 -21.58 -7.32
C VAL A 117 11.76 -22.21 -6.38
N GLY A 118 11.77 -21.81 -5.10
CA GLY A 118 12.66 -22.41 -4.09
C GLY A 118 12.40 -23.91 -3.89
N SER A 119 11.12 -24.30 -3.85
CA SER A 119 10.74 -25.72 -3.74
C SER A 119 11.14 -26.54 -4.97
N LEU A 120 10.97 -26.00 -6.18
CA LEU A 120 11.37 -26.70 -7.40
C LEU A 120 12.89 -26.87 -7.49
N MET A 121 13.65 -25.84 -7.08
CA MET A 121 15.11 -25.90 -7.05
C MET A 121 15.63 -26.94 -6.04
N SER A 122 15.02 -27.03 -4.86
CA SER A 122 15.40 -28.03 -3.86
C SER A 122 15.10 -29.45 -4.32
N GLU A 123 13.95 -29.67 -4.96
CA GLU A 123 13.58 -30.97 -5.53
C GLU A 123 14.55 -31.41 -6.64
N LEU A 124 14.90 -30.50 -7.56
CA LEU A 124 15.88 -30.78 -8.62
C LEU A 124 17.26 -31.11 -8.06
N THR A 125 17.71 -30.36 -7.05
CA THR A 125 19.01 -30.58 -6.41
C THR A 125 19.04 -31.96 -5.73
N THR A 126 18.02 -32.26 -4.93
CA THR A 126 17.89 -33.56 -4.23
C THR A 126 17.85 -34.73 -5.21
N LYS A 127 17.11 -34.62 -6.31
CA LYS A 127 17.03 -35.67 -7.33
C LYS A 127 18.36 -35.90 -8.05
N SER A 128 19.13 -34.83 -8.26
CA SER A 128 20.46 -34.92 -8.88
C SER A 128 21.47 -35.60 -7.95
N GLU A 129 21.45 -35.30 -6.64
CA GLU A 129 22.30 -35.93 -5.63
C GLU A 129 22.03 -37.44 -5.50
N ILE A 130 20.75 -37.83 -5.43
CA ILE A 130 20.34 -39.25 -5.38
C ILE A 130 20.76 -40.02 -6.64
N SER A 131 20.86 -39.34 -7.79
CA SER A 131 21.27 -39.98 -9.06
C SER A 131 22.78 -40.17 -9.17
N ILE A 132 23.58 -39.39 -8.44
CA ILE A 132 25.05 -39.51 -8.40
C ILE A 132 25.47 -40.64 -7.44
N GLU A 133 24.76 -40.81 -6.32
CA GLU A 133 25.11 -41.79 -5.28
C GLU A 133 24.69 -43.24 -5.62
N LYS A 134 23.91 -43.43 -6.70
CA LYS A 134 23.49 -44.74 -7.22
C LYS A 134 24.35 -45.26 -8.38
N LYS A 135 25.49 -44.63 -8.66
CA LYS A 135 26.42 -45.01 -9.73
C LYS A 135 27.77 -45.42 -9.16
#